data_AF-A0A512L8R9-F1
#
_entry.id   AF-A0A512L8R9-F1
#
_cell.length_a   1.000
_cell.length_b   1.000
_cell.length_c   1.000
_cell.angle_alpha   90.00
_cell.angle_beta   90.00
_cell.angle_gamma   90.00
#
_symmetry.space_group_name_H-M   'P 1'
#
loop_
_entity.id
_entity.type
_entity.pdbx_description
1 polymer ?
#
loop_
_entity_poly.entity_id
_entity_poly.type
_entity_poly.pdbx_seq_one_letter_code
_entity_poly.pdbx_strand_id
1 'polypeptide(L)'
;MSRTRLNLFIEPEHAKRLDELATMKGLSKSSIIAAALASFLSPDSGDQREAAIAKRLDRLSRQLDKLERDQNILIETLALYVRYFLTVSTPVPEAHQEAARAQGRARFEQFVEQLGRHLLRGRSLVKDVVEEIQPDRSQFFGQQENANTVSSTDEPGVPS
;
A
#
# COMPACT_ATOMS: atom_id res chain seq x y z
N MET A 1 -34.93 -7.79 32.23
CA MET A 1 -35.57 -7.39 30.95
C MET A 1 -36.76 -8.31 30.71
N SER A 2 -37.98 -7.79 30.84
CA SER A 2 -39.20 -8.53 30.49
C SER A 2 -39.22 -8.80 28.98
N ARG A 3 -39.42 -10.05 28.57
CA ARG A 3 -39.58 -10.41 27.16
C ARG A 3 -41.07 -10.42 26.81
N THR A 4 -41.46 -9.63 25.81
CA THR A 4 -42.82 -9.64 25.27
C THR A 4 -42.91 -10.66 24.14
N ARG A 5 -43.88 -11.58 24.22
CA ARG A 5 -44.16 -12.53 23.14
C ARG A 5 -45.02 -11.85 22.08
N LEU A 6 -44.54 -11.80 20.86
CA LEU A 6 -45.26 -11.30 19.68
C LEU A 6 -45.52 -12.47 18.73
N ASN A 7 -46.77 -12.60 18.25
CA ASN A 7 -47.10 -13.51 17.16
C ASN A 7 -47.27 -12.65 15.90
N LEU A 8 -46.38 -12.84 14.93
CA LEU A 8 -46.29 -12.05 13.71
C LEU A 8 -46.45 -12.99 12.52
N PHE A 9 -47.15 -12.55 11.49
CA PHE A 9 -47.17 -13.23 10.20
C PHE A 9 -45.92 -12.82 9.41
N ILE A 10 -45.21 -13.81 8.90
CA ILE A 10 -43.99 -13.63 8.09
C ILE A 10 -44.22 -14.41 6.80
N GLU A 11 -43.82 -13.84 5.68
CA GLU A 11 -43.89 -14.52 4.39
C GLU A 11 -43.13 -15.87 4.45
N PRO A 12 -43.65 -16.96 3.85
CA PRO A 12 -43.00 -18.27 3.88
C PRO A 12 -41.55 -18.25 3.38
N GLU A 13 -41.23 -17.40 2.40
CA GLU A 13 -39.86 -17.27 1.89
C GLU A 13 -38.91 -16.67 2.94
N HIS A 14 -39.35 -15.63 3.64
CA HIS A 14 -38.57 -15.01 4.71
C HIS A 14 -38.38 -15.96 5.90
N ALA A 15 -39.38 -16.77 6.22
CA ALA A 15 -39.28 -17.80 7.26
C ALA A 15 -38.19 -18.83 6.92
N LYS A 16 -38.13 -19.29 5.66
CA LYS A 16 -37.06 -20.20 5.18
C LYS A 16 -35.67 -19.57 5.28
N ARG A 17 -35.51 -18.35 4.77
CA ARG A 17 -34.22 -17.61 4.86
C ARG A 17 -33.78 -17.40 6.31
N LEU A 18 -34.72 -17.14 7.22
CA LEU A 18 -34.43 -17.00 8.64
C LEU A 18 -33.99 -18.33 9.28
N ASP A 19 -34.60 -19.45 8.88
CA ASP A 19 -34.18 -20.81 9.29
C ASP A 19 -32.75 -21.14 8.85
N GLU A 20 -32.44 -20.87 7.58
CA GLU A 20 -31.10 -21.06 7.01
C GLU A 20 -30.07 -20.19 7.73
N LEU A 21 -30.41 -18.92 8.00
CA LEU A 21 -29.50 -18.01 8.68
C LEU A 21 -29.30 -18.37 10.15
N ALA A 22 -30.34 -18.86 10.83
CA ALA A 22 -30.28 -19.37 12.19
C ALA A 22 -29.36 -20.60 12.30
N THR A 23 -29.52 -21.55 11.38
CA THR A 23 -28.69 -22.77 11.33
C THR A 23 -27.23 -22.45 10.97
N MET A 24 -27.00 -21.63 9.93
CA MET A 24 -25.66 -21.23 9.51
C MET A 24 -24.89 -20.47 10.61
N LYS A 25 -25.56 -19.61 11.38
CA LYS A 25 -24.92 -18.81 12.44
C LYS A 25 -24.96 -19.46 13.83
N GLY A 26 -25.65 -20.59 14.00
CA GLY A 26 -25.85 -21.22 15.31
C GLY A 26 -26.62 -20.34 16.30
N LEU A 27 -27.52 -19.47 15.81
CA LEU A 27 -28.28 -18.51 16.61
C LEU A 27 -29.78 -18.83 16.58
N SER A 28 -30.50 -18.44 17.64
CA SER A 28 -31.96 -18.58 17.63
C SER A 28 -32.61 -17.58 16.67
N LYS A 29 -33.74 -17.96 16.06
CA LYS A 29 -34.55 -17.03 15.24
C LYS A 29 -34.94 -15.77 16.01
N SER A 30 -35.35 -15.92 17.26
CA SER A 30 -35.73 -14.80 18.12
C SER A 30 -34.57 -13.85 18.40
N SER A 31 -33.34 -14.35 18.56
CA SER A 31 -32.17 -13.49 18.75
C SER A 31 -31.77 -12.76 17.47
N ILE A 32 -31.92 -13.41 16.31
CA ILE A 32 -31.71 -12.76 15.00
C ILE A 32 -32.74 -11.66 14.77
N ILE A 33 -34.03 -11.94 14.99
CA ILE A 33 -35.11 -10.95 14.83
C ILE A 33 -34.91 -9.79 15.83
N ALA A 34 -34.60 -10.08 17.10
CA ALA A 34 -34.36 -9.04 18.10
C ALA A 34 -33.18 -8.14 17.72
N ALA A 35 -32.08 -8.72 17.21
CA ALA A 35 -30.92 -7.96 16.74
C ALA A 35 -31.24 -7.12 15.50
N ALA A 36 -31.96 -7.69 14.53
CA ALA A 36 -32.40 -6.97 13.33
C ALA A 36 -33.34 -5.82 13.67
N LEU A 37 -34.31 -6.04 14.56
CA LEU A 37 -35.25 -5.03 15.01
C LEU A 37 -34.55 -3.92 15.81
N ALA A 38 -33.62 -4.26 16.70
CA ALA A 38 -32.82 -3.28 17.43
C ALA A 38 -31.95 -2.44 16.48
N SER A 39 -31.37 -3.07 15.45
CA SER A 39 -30.62 -2.36 14.41
C SER A 39 -31.51 -1.43 13.57
N PHE A 40 -32.72 -1.88 13.22
CA PHE A 40 -33.68 -1.12 12.42
C PHE A 40 -34.25 0.08 13.17
N LEU A 41 -34.51 -0.08 14.47
CA LEU A 41 -35.06 0.98 15.33
C LEU A 41 -34.00 1.93 15.88
N SER A 42 -32.71 1.68 15.62
CA SER A 42 -31.66 2.58 16.06
C SER A 42 -31.64 3.83 15.17
N PRO A 43 -31.85 5.04 15.72
CA PRO A 43 -31.93 6.29 14.94
C PRO A 43 -30.63 6.63 14.19
N ASP A 44 -29.53 5.98 14.54
CA ASP A 44 -28.19 6.27 14.04
C ASP A 44 -27.69 5.28 12.97
N SER A 45 -28.36 4.15 12.76
CA SER A 45 -27.76 3.05 11.99
C SER A 45 -27.69 3.32 10.48
N GLY A 46 -28.67 4.03 9.92
CA GLY A 46 -28.67 4.50 8.53
C GLY A 46 -27.67 5.64 8.33
N ASP A 47 -27.84 6.71 9.10
CA ASP A 47 -27.06 7.94 8.98
C ASP A 47 -25.56 7.72 9.23
N GLN A 48 -25.18 6.91 10.24
CA GLN A 48 -23.77 6.59 10.47
C GLN A 48 -23.16 5.77 9.33
N ARG A 49 -23.94 4.85 8.74
CA ARG A 49 -23.48 4.03 7.62
C ARG A 49 -23.31 4.88 6.36
N GLU A 50 -24.25 5.76 6.07
CA GLU A 50 -24.18 6.70 4.96
C GLU A 50 -23.01 7.68 5.13
N ALA A 51 -22.84 8.25 6.33
CA ALA A 51 -21.71 9.12 6.64
C ALA A 51 -20.35 8.41 6.52
N ALA A 52 -20.26 7.14 6.94
CA ALA A 52 -19.05 6.33 6.77
C ALA A 52 -18.74 6.05 5.29
N ILE A 53 -19.76 5.83 4.46
CA ILE A 53 -19.60 5.65 3.02
C ILE A 53 -19.16 6.96 2.37
N ALA A 54 -19.81 8.09 2.67
CA ALA A 54 -19.44 9.41 2.16
C ALA A 54 -17.97 9.74 2.48
N LYS A 55 -17.54 9.52 3.75
CA LYS A 55 -16.15 9.73 4.16
C LYS A 55 -15.15 8.85 3.40
N ARG A 56 -15.53 7.61 3.06
CA ARG A 56 -14.68 6.71 2.25
C ARG A 56 -14.60 7.21 0.80
N LEU A 57 -15.70 7.68 0.23
CA LEU A 57 -15.73 8.27 -1.11
C LEU A 57 -14.89 9.54 -1.19
N ASP A 58 -15.00 10.44 -0.20
CA ASP A 58 -14.17 11.64 -0.12
C ASP A 58 -12.68 11.30 -0.07
N ARG A 59 -12.31 10.27 0.71
CA ARG A 59 -10.93 9.79 0.77
C ARG A 59 -10.46 9.26 -0.58
N LEU A 60 -11.29 8.48 -1.28
CA LEU A 60 -10.96 7.98 -2.61
C LEU A 60 -10.79 9.12 -3.62
N SER A 61 -11.68 10.11 -3.59
CA SER A 61 -11.57 11.30 -4.46
C SER A 61 -10.23 12.01 -4.26
N ARG A 62 -9.85 12.27 -3.00
CA ARG A 62 -8.56 12.90 -2.70
C ARG A 62 -7.35 12.07 -3.14
N GLN A 63 -7.47 10.74 -3.08
CA GLN A 63 -6.43 9.84 -3.57
C GLN A 63 -6.32 9.89 -5.10
N LEU A 64 -7.44 10.00 -5.81
CA LEU A 64 -7.47 10.19 -7.26
C LEU A 64 -6.89 11.55 -7.66
N ASP A 65 -7.27 12.64 -6.99
CA ASP A 65 -6.70 13.98 -7.25
C ASP A 65 -5.18 14.02 -7.04
N LYS A 66 -4.68 13.23 -6.08
CA LYS A 66 -3.24 13.07 -5.89
C LYS A 66 -2.62 12.25 -7.01
N LEU A 67 -3.23 11.12 -7.38
CA LEU A 67 -2.75 10.27 -8.46
C LEU A 67 -2.69 11.02 -9.80
N GLU A 68 -3.68 11.83 -10.10
CA GLU A 68 -3.72 12.66 -11.31
C GLU A 68 -2.56 13.67 -11.33
N ARG A 69 -2.30 14.33 -10.20
CA ARG A 69 -1.14 15.23 -10.05
C ARG A 69 0.18 14.49 -10.24
N ASP A 70 0.35 13.35 -9.56
CA ASP A 70 1.56 12.54 -9.66
C ASP A 70 1.75 12.03 -11.12
N GLN A 71 0.67 11.69 -11.83
CA GLN A 71 0.68 11.31 -13.23
C GLN A 71 1.10 12.46 -14.15
N ASN A 72 0.57 13.67 -13.94
CA ASN A 72 0.97 14.86 -14.71
C ASN A 72 2.46 15.16 -14.54
N ILE A 73 2.96 15.10 -13.30
CA ILE A 73 4.39 15.27 -13.01
C ILE A 73 5.23 14.22 -13.73
N LEU A 74 4.81 12.95 -13.75
CA LEU A 74 5.49 11.89 -14.49
C LEU A 74 5.50 12.15 -16.00
N ILE A 75 4.39 12.60 -16.58
CA ILE A 75 4.29 12.95 -18.01
C ILE A 75 5.25 14.09 -18.35
N GLU A 76 5.25 15.16 -17.57
CA GLU A 76 6.14 16.31 -17.77
C GLU A 76 7.61 15.90 -17.65
N THR A 77 7.95 15.13 -16.62
CA THR A 77 9.32 14.65 -16.40
C THR A 77 9.78 13.74 -17.54
N LEU A 78 8.93 12.84 -18.02
CA LEU A 78 9.25 11.97 -19.16
C LEU A 78 9.44 12.78 -20.45
N ALA A 79 8.59 13.78 -20.70
CA ALA A 79 8.72 14.66 -21.86
C ALA A 79 10.07 15.43 -21.83
N LEU A 80 10.46 15.96 -20.67
CA LEU A 80 11.75 16.60 -20.47
C LEU A 80 12.92 15.63 -20.70
N TYR A 81 12.82 14.42 -20.18
CA TYR A 81 13.82 13.37 -20.39
C TYR A 81 13.96 13.01 -21.87
N VAL A 82 12.85 12.77 -22.59
CA VAL A 82 12.86 12.45 -24.03
C VAL A 82 13.48 13.60 -24.83
N ARG A 83 13.09 14.85 -24.53
CA ARG A 83 13.67 16.02 -25.19
C ARG A 83 15.18 16.09 -24.97
N TYR A 84 15.63 15.93 -23.72
CA TYR A 84 17.04 15.92 -23.40
C TYR A 84 17.76 14.79 -24.14
N PHE A 85 17.23 13.57 -24.07
CA PHE A 85 17.77 12.39 -24.74
C PHE A 85 17.96 12.61 -26.24
N LEU A 86 16.96 13.15 -26.94
CA LEU A 86 17.06 13.45 -28.37
C LEU A 86 18.01 14.61 -28.68
N THR A 87 18.23 15.52 -27.72
CA THR A 87 19.18 16.64 -27.88
C THR A 87 20.63 16.17 -27.78
N VAL A 88 20.92 15.24 -26.87
CA VAL A 88 22.29 14.77 -26.62
C VAL A 88 22.65 13.48 -27.36
N SER A 89 21.66 12.73 -27.86
CA SER A 89 21.90 11.48 -28.58
C SER A 89 22.52 11.74 -29.95
N THR A 90 23.77 11.32 -30.12
CA THR A 90 24.45 11.37 -31.41
C THR A 90 23.75 10.45 -32.41
N PRO A 91 23.39 10.94 -33.61
CA PRO A 91 22.74 10.10 -34.61
C PRO A 91 23.66 8.96 -35.04
N VAL A 92 23.09 7.76 -35.14
CA VAL A 92 23.84 6.57 -35.56
C VAL A 92 24.00 6.59 -37.09
N PRO A 93 25.23 6.40 -37.62
CA PRO A 93 25.46 6.29 -39.06
C PRO A 93 24.58 5.21 -39.69
N GLU A 94 24.10 5.43 -40.92
CA GLU A 94 23.18 4.51 -41.62
C GLU A 94 23.68 3.06 -41.65
N ALA A 95 24.97 2.87 -41.92
CA ALA A 95 25.64 1.57 -41.95
C ALA A 95 25.56 0.78 -40.63
N HIS A 96 25.31 1.45 -39.51
CA HIS A 96 25.22 0.83 -38.17
C HIS A 96 23.82 0.88 -37.57
N GLN A 97 22.82 1.41 -38.28
CA GLN A 97 21.46 1.55 -37.75
C GLN A 97 20.82 0.21 -37.39
N GLU A 98 20.97 -0.82 -38.23
CA GLU A 98 20.40 -2.14 -37.95
C GLU A 98 21.02 -2.78 -36.71
N ALA A 99 22.35 -2.71 -36.59
CA ALA A 99 23.08 -3.20 -35.43
C ALA A 99 22.69 -2.45 -34.14
N ALA A 100 22.59 -1.11 -34.19
CA ALA A 100 22.16 -0.31 -33.06
C ALA A 100 20.70 -0.59 -32.66
N ARG A 101 19.80 -0.78 -33.63
CA ARG A 101 18.40 -1.18 -33.37
C ARG A 101 18.34 -2.57 -32.73
N ALA A 102 19.11 -3.53 -33.23
CA ALA A 102 19.17 -4.88 -32.66
C ALA A 102 19.70 -4.86 -31.22
N GLN A 103 20.77 -4.10 -30.97
CA GLN A 103 21.32 -3.93 -29.64
C GLN A 103 20.34 -3.23 -28.68
N GLY A 104 19.63 -2.21 -29.16
CA GLY A 104 18.59 -1.52 -28.39
C GLY A 104 17.47 -2.46 -27.97
N ARG A 105 16.97 -3.30 -28.88
CA ARG A 105 15.97 -4.34 -28.58
C ARG A 105 16.47 -5.32 -27.52
N ALA A 106 17.68 -5.86 -27.69
CA ALA A 106 18.26 -6.81 -26.74
C ALA A 106 18.42 -6.22 -25.34
N ARG A 107 18.89 -4.96 -25.23
CA ARG A 107 18.99 -4.26 -23.94
C ARG A 107 17.63 -4.01 -23.31
N PHE A 108 16.63 -3.65 -24.12
CA PHE A 108 15.27 -3.42 -23.62
C PHE A 108 14.63 -4.71 -23.11
N GLU A 109 14.77 -5.83 -23.82
CA GLU A 109 14.29 -7.13 -23.36
C GLU A 109 14.90 -7.53 -22.01
N GLN A 110 16.22 -7.37 -21.85
CA GLN A 110 16.90 -7.62 -20.57
C GLN A 110 16.37 -6.72 -19.45
N PHE A 111 16.16 -5.43 -19.74
CA PHE A 111 15.56 -4.50 -18.77
C PHE A 111 14.16 -4.93 -18.36
N VAL A 112 13.29 -5.28 -19.32
CA VAL A 112 11.91 -5.74 -19.04
C VAL A 112 11.93 -7.01 -18.21
N GLU A 113 12.82 -7.95 -18.50
CA GLU A 113 12.96 -9.18 -17.73
C GLU A 113 13.40 -8.88 -16.29
N GLN A 114 14.39 -8.01 -16.09
CA GLN A 114 14.85 -7.61 -14.76
C GLN A 114 13.74 -6.88 -13.98
N LEU A 115 13.02 -5.96 -14.63
CA LEU A 115 11.89 -5.26 -14.03
C LEU A 115 10.77 -6.22 -13.64
N GLY A 116 10.43 -7.17 -14.51
CA GLY A 116 9.43 -8.21 -14.24
C GLY A 116 9.82 -9.06 -13.02
N ARG A 117 11.08 -9.51 -12.95
CA ARG A 117 11.60 -10.23 -11.78
C ARG A 117 11.55 -9.40 -10.50
N HIS A 118 11.78 -8.09 -10.59
CA HIS A 118 11.70 -7.18 -9.43
C HIS A 118 10.26 -7.00 -8.94
N LEU A 119 9.32 -6.76 -9.86
CA LEU A 119 7.90 -6.59 -9.55
C LEU A 119 7.30 -7.85 -8.91
N LEU A 120 7.66 -9.04 -9.42
CA LEU A 120 7.20 -10.32 -8.85
C LEU A 120 7.67 -10.56 -7.40
N ARG A 121 8.78 -9.93 -6.99
CA ARG A 121 9.28 -9.99 -5.60
C ARG A 121 8.52 -9.05 -4.64
N GLY A 122 7.61 -8.23 -5.15
CA GLY A 122 6.76 -7.33 -4.35
C GLY A 122 7.48 -6.15 -3.70
N ARG A 123 8.75 -5.90 -4.05
CA ARG A 123 9.52 -4.77 -3.53
C ARG A 123 9.28 -3.51 -4.37
N SER A 124 9.12 -2.38 -3.71
CA SER A 124 8.96 -1.10 -4.38
C SER A 124 10.33 -0.60 -4.81
N LEU A 125 10.59 -0.58 -6.12
CA LEU A 125 11.82 -0.02 -6.68
C LEU A 125 12.09 1.41 -6.18
N VAL A 126 11.04 2.20 -6.00
CA VAL A 126 11.14 3.57 -5.46
C VAL A 126 11.64 3.55 -4.02
N LYS A 127 11.18 2.62 -3.18
CA LYS A 127 11.68 2.48 -1.81
C LYS A 127 13.14 2.06 -1.79
N ASP A 128 13.50 1.07 -2.60
CA ASP A 128 14.88 0.56 -2.66
C ASP A 128 15.86 1.69 -3.07
N VAL A 129 15.49 2.51 -4.05
CA VAL A 129 16.30 3.67 -4.50
C VAL A 129 16.36 4.77 -3.43
N VAL A 130 15.26 5.05 -2.72
CA VAL A 130 15.26 6.04 -1.63
C VAL A 130 16.17 5.59 -0.47
N GLU A 131 16.15 4.31 -0.11
CA GLU A 131 17.03 3.74 0.91
C GLU A 131 18.51 3.75 0.50
N GLU A 132 18.82 3.57 -0.79
CA GLU A 132 20.19 3.66 -1.32
C GLU A 132 20.72 5.10 -1.35
N ILE A 133 19.87 6.08 -1.69
CA ILE A 133 20.25 7.50 -1.74
C ILE A 133 20.31 8.11 -0.33
N GLN A 134 19.52 7.61 0.61
CA GLN A 134 19.52 8.00 2.02
C GLN A 134 19.89 6.81 2.92
N PRO A 135 21.15 6.34 2.91
CA PRO A 135 21.58 5.35 3.90
C PRO A 135 21.40 5.96 5.29
N ASP A 136 20.81 5.16 6.18
CA ASP A 136 20.39 5.55 7.52
C ASP A 136 21.48 6.37 8.24
N ARG A 137 21.26 7.69 8.37
CA ARG A 137 22.22 8.63 8.96
C ARG A 137 22.58 8.25 10.40
N SER A 138 21.77 7.43 11.05
CA SER A 138 22.01 6.91 12.40
C SER A 138 23.20 5.94 12.48
N GLN A 139 23.59 5.27 11.39
CA GLN A 139 24.76 4.37 11.37
C GLN A 139 26.09 5.12 11.40
N PHE A 140 26.13 6.38 10.93
CA PHE A 140 27.36 7.19 10.92
C PHE A 140 27.71 7.79 12.29
N PHE A 141 26.75 7.94 13.20
CA PHE A 141 26.98 8.52 14.54
C PHE A 141 27.35 7.48 15.62
N GLY A 142 27.17 6.18 15.37
CA GLY A 142 27.50 5.11 16.33
C GLY A 142 28.97 4.72 16.43
N GLN A 143 29.86 5.29 15.61
CA GLN A 143 31.27 4.90 15.54
C GLN A 143 32.23 5.84 16.32
N GLN A 144 31.76 6.99 16.81
CA GLN A 144 32.59 7.94 17.58
C GLN A 144 32.56 7.75 19.10
N GLU A 145 31.57 7.07 19.67
CA GLU A 145 31.52 6.85 21.14
C GLU A 145 32.42 5.70 21.64
N ASN A 146 32.80 4.75 20.79
CA ASN A 146 33.66 3.63 21.19
C ASN A 146 35.18 3.95 21.25
N ALA A 147 35.59 5.16 20.83
CA ALA A 147 37.00 5.55 20.89
C ALA A 147 37.41 6.15 22.25
N ASN A 148 36.46 6.58 23.09
CA ASN A 148 36.75 7.25 24.36
C ASN A 148 36.72 6.32 25.59
N THR A 149 36.32 5.06 25.45
CA THR A 149 36.21 4.10 26.57
C THR A 149 37.46 3.24 26.78
N VAL A 150 38.49 3.35 25.93
CA VAL A 150 39.69 2.50 25.98
C VAL A 150 40.90 3.20 26.66
N SER A 151 40.80 4.47 27.05
CA SER A 151 41.94 5.24 27.57
C SER A 151 42.13 5.23 29.11
N SER A 152 41.33 4.48 29.87
CA SER A 152 41.36 4.56 31.34
C SER A 152 41.44 3.21 32.05
N THR A 153 42.39 2.37 31.69
CA THR A 153 42.83 1.25 32.54
C THR A 153 44.24 0.81 32.15
N ASP A 154 45.26 1.42 32.77
CA ASP A 154 46.46 0.67 33.19
C ASP A 154 47.33 1.51 34.15
N GLU A 155 47.25 1.22 35.44
CA GLU A 155 48.35 1.43 36.39
C GLU A 155 48.43 0.21 37.31
N PRO A 156 49.51 -0.60 37.23
CA PRO A 156 49.88 -1.49 38.30
C PRO A 156 51.05 -0.91 39.10
N GLY A 157 50.84 -0.80 40.42
CA GLY A 157 51.82 -0.33 41.39
C GLY A 157 53.03 -1.26 41.53
N VAL A 158 54.17 -0.63 41.85
CA VAL A 158 55.44 -1.28 42.19
C VAL A 158 55.56 -1.40 43.72
N PRO A 159 55.95 -2.56 44.26
CA PRO A 159 56.57 -2.62 45.57
C PRO A 159 58.04 -3.04 45.51
N SER A 160 58.85 -2.25 46.22
CA SER A 160 60.23 -2.46 46.73
C SER A 160 61.37 -2.66 45.74
#